data_AF-A0A7X5F4K2-F1
#
_entry.id   AF-A0A7X5F4K2-F1
#
_cell.length_a   1.000
_cell.length_b   1.000
_cell.length_c   1.000
_cell.angle_alpha   90.00
_cell.angle_beta   90.00
_cell.angle_gamma   90.00
#
_symmetry.space_group_name_H-M   'P 1'
#
loop_
_entity.id
_entity.type
_entity.pdbx_description
1 polymer ?
#
loop_
_entity_poly.entity_id
_entity_poly.type
_entity_poly.pdbx_seq_one_letter_code
_entity_poly.pdbx_strand_id
1 'polypeptide(L)'
;MRIRPVATRALLVSVLLLTSGCGTVSGITGLGWMTSSSDLVAYNDTEWCVPRSLKKVLNRVADRFGRVTVHSTKRWWLENWWKGGASNSYHLECKAVDFTVRGDPAAVVAFLKAQPEVGGYKRYAYGHYHIDTGPRRTW
;
A
#
# COMPACT_ATOMS: atom_id res chain seq x y z
N MET A 1 -4.67 -33.33 -63.64
CA MET A 1 -5.70 -32.69 -62.80
C MET A 1 -6.16 -33.71 -61.75
N ARG A 2 -5.75 -33.54 -60.49
CA ARG A 2 -6.21 -34.37 -59.36
C ARG A 2 -6.08 -33.51 -58.09
N ILE A 3 -7.22 -33.01 -57.63
CA ILE A 3 -7.34 -32.13 -56.47
C ILE A 3 -7.26 -33.01 -55.21
N ARG A 4 -6.42 -32.64 -54.23
CA ARG A 4 -6.40 -33.28 -52.90
C ARG A 4 -6.88 -32.27 -51.84
N PRO A 5 -7.66 -32.71 -50.84
CA PRO A 5 -8.39 -31.83 -49.94
C PRO A 5 -7.47 -31.20 -48.89
N VAL A 6 -7.75 -29.95 -48.55
CA VAL A 6 -7.16 -29.23 -47.43
C VAL A 6 -7.69 -29.83 -46.14
N ALA A 7 -6.83 -30.50 -45.38
CA ALA A 7 -7.16 -30.99 -44.05
C ALA A 7 -6.98 -29.85 -43.03
N THR A 8 -8.08 -29.24 -42.64
CA THR A 8 -8.20 -28.35 -41.49
C THR A 8 -7.92 -29.16 -40.21
N ARG A 9 -6.87 -28.80 -39.46
CA ARG A 9 -6.74 -29.19 -38.05
C ARG A 9 -6.41 -27.94 -37.24
N ALA A 10 -7.45 -27.39 -36.63
CA ALA A 10 -7.34 -26.35 -35.63
C ALA A 10 -6.44 -26.84 -34.49
N LEU A 11 -5.29 -26.19 -34.32
CA LEU A 11 -4.46 -26.33 -33.12
C LEU A 11 -5.20 -25.62 -31.98
N LEU A 12 -6.07 -26.35 -31.29
CA LEU A 12 -6.55 -25.98 -29.97
C LEU A 12 -5.34 -26.07 -29.02
N VAL A 13 -4.70 -24.94 -28.75
CA VAL A 13 -3.72 -24.82 -27.67
C VAL A 13 -4.50 -24.86 -26.37
N SER A 14 -4.67 -26.07 -25.82
CA SER A 14 -5.14 -26.27 -24.46
C SER A 14 -4.07 -25.76 -23.49
N VAL A 15 -4.16 -24.49 -23.10
CA VAL A 15 -3.39 -23.98 -21.95
C VAL A 15 -4.04 -24.54 -20.69
N LEU A 16 -3.55 -25.71 -20.26
CA LEU A 16 -3.79 -26.26 -18.93
C LEU A 16 -3.08 -25.37 -17.89
N LEU A 17 -3.80 -24.40 -17.33
CA LEU A 17 -3.41 -23.73 -16.08
C LEU A 17 -3.77 -24.63 -14.90
N LEU A 18 -2.96 -25.67 -14.69
CA LEU A 18 -2.91 -26.40 -13.42
C LEU A 18 -1.72 -25.89 -12.62
N THR A 19 -1.96 -24.89 -11.79
CA THR A 19 -1.19 -24.72 -10.55
C THR A 19 -2.15 -24.36 -9.42
N SER A 20 -2.62 -25.40 -8.72
CA SER A 20 -3.02 -25.28 -7.32
C SER A 20 -1.77 -25.02 -6.50
N GLY A 21 -1.28 -23.77 -6.56
CA GLY A 21 -0.25 -23.25 -5.69
C GLY A 21 -0.89 -22.20 -4.80
N CYS A 22 -1.00 -22.47 -3.50
CA CYS A 22 -1.14 -21.43 -2.50
C CYS A 22 0.21 -20.71 -2.40
N GLY A 23 0.51 -19.90 -3.42
CA GLY A 23 1.71 -19.10 -3.53
C GLY A 23 1.29 -17.79 -4.15
N THR A 24 1.36 -16.71 -3.38
CA THR A 24 1.10 -15.37 -3.87
C THR A 24 2.02 -15.11 -5.05
N VAL A 25 1.43 -14.86 -6.22
CA VAL A 25 2.14 -14.57 -7.47
C VAL A 25 2.66 -13.13 -7.42
N SER A 26 3.44 -12.77 -6.40
CA SER A 26 4.01 -11.43 -6.25
C SER A 26 5.37 -11.28 -6.97
N GLY A 27 5.99 -12.38 -7.41
CA GLY A 27 7.37 -12.37 -7.92
C GLY A 27 7.58 -12.72 -9.40
N ILE A 28 6.60 -13.26 -10.12
CA ILE A 28 6.87 -13.98 -11.39
C ILE A 28 6.52 -13.18 -12.66
N THR A 29 5.74 -12.10 -12.55
CA THR A 29 5.21 -11.39 -13.73
C THR A 29 5.80 -10.00 -13.99
N GLY A 30 6.82 -9.55 -13.24
CA GLY A 30 7.39 -8.20 -13.42
C GLY A 30 6.40 -7.04 -13.19
N LEU A 31 5.18 -7.36 -12.74
CA LEU A 31 4.06 -6.44 -12.50
C LEU A 31 3.85 -6.16 -11.00
N GLY A 32 4.73 -6.64 -10.11
CA GLY A 32 4.68 -6.35 -8.67
C GLY A 32 4.77 -4.84 -8.35
N TRP A 33 5.29 -4.04 -9.30
CA TRP A 33 5.30 -2.58 -9.21
C TRP A 33 3.93 -1.93 -9.45
N MET A 34 2.94 -2.67 -9.98
CA MET A 34 1.65 -2.13 -10.38
C MET A 34 0.63 -2.07 -9.23
N THR A 35 0.69 -2.91 -8.20
CA THR A 35 -0.40 -2.92 -7.20
C THR A 35 -0.09 -3.35 -5.76
N SER A 36 1.01 -4.03 -5.44
CA SER A 36 1.04 -4.72 -4.13
C SER A 36 1.73 -3.91 -3.04
N SER A 37 0.94 -3.45 -2.08
CA SER A 37 1.41 -3.34 -0.70
C SER A 37 2.07 -4.66 -0.31
N SER A 38 3.23 -4.61 0.36
CA SER A 38 3.93 -5.81 0.83
C SER A 38 2.99 -6.67 1.70
N ASP A 39 3.15 -8.01 1.72
CA ASP A 39 2.42 -8.91 2.64
C ASP A 39 2.64 -8.55 4.12
N LEU A 40 3.62 -7.69 4.39
CA LEU A 40 3.95 -7.12 5.68
C LEU A 40 3.13 -5.86 6.02
N VAL A 41 2.38 -5.28 5.08
CA VAL A 41 1.52 -4.11 5.30
C VAL A 41 0.06 -4.56 5.30
N ALA A 42 -0.55 -4.62 6.48
CA ALA A 42 -1.96 -4.94 6.63
C ALA A 42 -2.81 -3.66 6.72
N TYR A 43 -3.90 -3.58 5.96
CA TYR A 43 -4.84 -2.45 6.01
C TYR A 43 -6.13 -2.85 6.74
N ASN A 44 -6.46 -2.12 7.80
CA ASN A 44 -7.74 -2.22 8.50
C ASN A 44 -8.75 -1.16 8.01
N ASP A 45 -8.38 -0.41 6.95
CA ASP A 45 -9.17 0.69 6.39
C ASP A 45 -8.96 0.76 4.86
N THR A 46 -9.49 1.77 4.16
CA THR A 46 -9.51 1.90 2.70
C THR A 46 -8.12 2.01 2.05
N GLU A 47 -7.53 0.86 1.70
CA GLU A 47 -6.23 0.78 1.02
C GLU A 47 -6.18 1.57 -0.30
N TRP A 48 -7.26 1.58 -1.08
CA TRP A 48 -7.31 2.25 -2.39
C TRP A 48 -7.13 3.78 -2.29
N CYS A 49 -7.43 4.34 -1.13
CA CYS A 49 -7.31 5.77 -0.83
C CYS A 49 -5.87 6.15 -0.45
N VAL A 50 -4.97 5.18 -0.20
CA VAL A 50 -3.59 5.51 0.16
C VAL A 50 -2.79 5.85 -1.11
N PRO A 51 -2.18 7.05 -1.20
CA PRO A 51 -1.36 7.44 -2.34
C PRO A 51 -0.23 6.43 -2.59
N ARG A 52 0.08 6.20 -3.88
CA ARG A 52 1.16 5.30 -4.27
C ARG A 52 2.51 5.69 -3.65
N SER A 53 2.75 6.98 -3.41
CA SER A 53 3.93 7.49 -2.71
C SER A 53 3.99 7.01 -1.26
N LEU A 54 2.88 7.10 -0.51
CA LEU A 54 2.82 6.61 0.88
C LEU A 54 2.87 5.09 0.94
N LYS A 55 2.27 4.36 -0.02
CA LYS A 55 2.42 2.90 -0.09
C LYS A 55 3.89 2.47 -0.21
N LYS A 56 4.68 3.18 -1.02
CA LYS A 56 6.14 2.94 -1.11
C LYS A 56 6.83 3.19 0.23
N VAL A 57 6.46 4.25 0.94
CA VAL A 57 7.01 4.53 2.28
C VAL A 57 6.64 3.41 3.25
N LEU A 58 5.37 2.98 3.30
CA LEU A 58 4.90 1.90 4.16
C LEU A 58 5.63 0.58 3.87
N ASN A 59 5.89 0.26 2.61
CA ASN A 59 6.70 -0.90 2.24
C ASN A 59 8.13 -0.77 2.78
N ARG A 60 8.80 0.38 2.58
CA ARG A 60 10.15 0.59 3.13
C ARG A 60 10.21 0.58 4.66
N VAL A 61 9.14 1.04 5.33
CA VAL A 61 8.98 0.90 6.78
C VAL A 61 8.85 -0.58 7.14
N ALA A 62 8.02 -1.32 6.43
CA ALA A 62 7.78 -2.73 6.69
C ALA A 62 9.04 -3.59 6.49
N ASP A 63 9.83 -3.29 5.46
CA ASP A 63 11.09 -3.96 5.18
C ASP A 63 12.13 -3.74 6.29
N ARG A 64 12.12 -2.55 6.91
CA ARG A 64 13.11 -2.18 7.94
C ARG A 64 12.70 -2.57 9.36
N PHE A 65 11.42 -2.46 9.67
CA PHE A 65 10.89 -2.54 11.05
C PHE A 65 9.93 -3.73 11.24
N GLY A 66 9.60 -4.45 10.18
CA GLY A 66 8.67 -5.58 10.19
C GLY A 66 7.22 -5.16 9.98
N ARG A 67 6.29 -6.04 10.33
CA ARG A 67 4.87 -5.88 9.98
C ARG A 67 4.30 -4.51 10.39
N VAL A 68 3.67 -3.85 9.42
CA VAL A 68 2.94 -2.58 9.55
C VAL A 68 1.44 -2.87 9.56
N THR A 69 0.71 -2.22 10.47
CA THR A 69 -0.76 -2.24 10.49
C THR A 69 -1.28 -0.83 10.29
N VAL A 70 -1.97 -0.61 9.19
CA VAL A 70 -2.62 0.66 8.84
C VAL A 70 -4.01 0.68 9.48
N HIS A 71 -4.28 1.69 10.28
CA HIS A 71 -5.52 1.84 11.06
C HIS A 71 -6.48 2.86 10.46
N SER A 72 -5.97 3.92 9.83
CA SER A 72 -6.81 4.98 9.28
C SER A 72 -6.19 5.58 8.02
N THR A 73 -7.02 5.82 7.01
CA THR A 73 -6.67 6.27 5.66
C THR A 73 -7.60 7.41 5.26
N LYS A 74 -8.79 7.11 4.70
CA LYS A 74 -9.84 8.09 4.47
C LYS A 74 -10.61 8.33 5.76
N ARG A 75 -10.95 9.59 6.03
CA ARG A 75 -11.99 9.91 7.00
C ARG A 75 -13.10 10.67 6.32
N TRP A 76 -14.34 10.37 6.71
CA TRP A 76 -15.46 11.22 6.34
C TRP A 76 -15.50 12.48 7.23
N TRP A 77 -16.09 13.58 6.76
CA TRP A 77 -16.03 14.87 7.46
C TRP A 77 -16.59 14.78 8.89
N LEU A 78 -17.71 14.06 9.09
CA LEU A 78 -18.32 13.89 10.41
C LEU A 78 -17.45 13.03 11.33
N GLU A 79 -16.83 11.98 10.80
CA GLU A 79 -15.91 11.12 11.55
C GLU A 79 -14.66 11.90 11.99
N ASN A 80 -14.10 12.70 11.08
CA ASN A 80 -12.96 13.56 11.37
C ASN A 80 -13.32 14.59 12.45
N TRP A 81 -14.50 15.20 12.37
CA TRP A 81 -15.00 16.12 13.38
C TRP A 81 -15.18 15.44 14.75
N TRP A 82 -15.83 14.26 14.79
CA TRP A 82 -16.05 13.51 16.04
C TRP A 82 -14.74 13.07 16.71
N LYS A 83 -13.71 12.77 15.91
CA LYS A 83 -12.36 12.45 16.39
C LYS A 83 -11.51 13.69 16.73
N GLY A 84 -12.08 14.90 16.69
CA GLY A 84 -11.35 16.16 16.96
C GLY A 84 -10.28 16.49 15.91
N GLY A 85 -10.42 15.98 14.70
CA GLY A 85 -9.51 16.22 13.59
C GLY A 85 -9.60 17.66 13.06
N ALA A 86 -8.49 18.15 12.51
CA ALA A 86 -8.46 19.46 11.89
C ALA A 86 -9.41 19.54 10.68
N SER A 87 -10.01 20.72 10.44
CA SER A 87 -10.93 20.96 9.33
C SER A 87 -10.28 20.69 7.96
N ASN A 88 -8.97 20.94 7.85
CA ASN A 88 -8.15 20.69 6.66
C ASN A 88 -7.28 19.43 6.82
N SER A 89 -7.85 18.36 7.38
CA SER A 89 -7.14 17.10 7.60
C SER A 89 -6.87 16.38 6.28
N TYR A 90 -5.64 15.91 6.09
CA TYR A 90 -5.26 15.15 4.89
C TYR A 90 -5.94 13.78 4.78
N HIS A 91 -6.55 13.27 5.86
CA HIS A 91 -7.41 12.08 5.80
C HIS A 91 -8.69 12.32 5.00
N LEU A 92 -9.17 13.58 4.90
CA LEU A 92 -10.36 13.91 4.10
C LEU A 92 -10.09 13.77 2.59
N GLU A 93 -8.84 13.95 2.18
CA GLU A 93 -8.42 14.03 0.78
C GLU A 93 -7.60 12.83 0.31
N CYS A 94 -7.59 11.71 1.03
CA CYS A 94 -6.78 10.54 0.66
C CYS A 94 -5.27 10.85 0.59
N LYS A 95 -4.77 11.72 1.47
CA LYS A 95 -3.38 12.19 1.49
C LYS A 95 -2.63 11.84 2.76
N ALA A 96 -3.24 11.09 3.67
CA ALA A 96 -2.65 10.70 4.95
C ALA A 96 -2.92 9.24 5.29
N VAL A 97 -2.08 8.69 6.16
CA VAL A 97 -2.24 7.36 6.73
C VAL A 97 -1.75 7.34 8.18
N ASP A 98 -2.54 6.70 9.04
CA ASP A 98 -2.17 6.37 10.41
C ASP A 98 -1.88 4.87 10.51
N PHE A 99 -0.73 4.51 11.06
CA PHE A 99 -0.29 3.12 11.16
C PHE A 99 0.48 2.85 12.45
N THR A 100 0.69 1.57 12.76
CA THR A 100 1.57 1.10 13.83
C THR A 100 2.61 0.15 13.25
N VAL A 101 3.81 0.18 13.81
CA VAL A 101 4.89 -0.73 13.46
C VAL A 101 5.70 -1.05 14.72
N ARG A 102 6.27 -2.24 14.78
CA ARG A 102 7.21 -2.62 15.84
C ARG A 102 8.54 -1.91 15.59
N GLY A 103 9.20 -1.42 16.63
CA GLY A 103 10.51 -0.79 16.50
C GLY A 103 10.72 0.30 17.53
N ASP A 104 11.98 0.70 17.68
CA ASP A 104 12.32 1.85 18.50
C ASP A 104 11.65 3.12 17.93
N PRO A 105 10.84 3.85 18.71
CA PRO A 105 10.09 4.99 18.19
C PRO A 105 10.97 6.11 17.64
N ALA A 106 12.15 6.35 18.21
CA ALA A 106 13.06 7.37 17.71
C ALA A 106 13.63 6.97 16.34
N ALA A 107 13.99 5.70 16.16
CA ALA A 107 14.44 5.16 14.89
C ALA A 107 13.35 5.22 13.80
N VAL A 108 12.10 4.88 14.14
CA VAL A 108 10.98 4.97 13.18
C VAL A 108 10.75 6.42 12.75
N VAL A 109 10.69 7.36 13.69
CA VAL A 109 10.51 8.79 13.38
C VAL A 109 11.66 9.32 12.53
N ALA A 110 12.90 8.99 12.88
CA ALA A 110 14.08 9.39 12.10
C ALA A 110 14.03 8.83 10.67
N PHE A 111 13.59 7.58 10.51
CA PHE A 111 13.42 6.97 9.20
C PHE A 111 12.34 7.66 8.37
N LEU A 112 11.18 7.96 8.97
CA LEU A 112 10.09 8.68 8.30
C LEU A 112 10.52 10.07 7.86
N LYS A 113 11.26 10.79 8.70
CA LYS A 113 11.83 12.11 8.40
C LYS A 113 12.74 12.09 7.17
N ALA A 114 13.46 10.99 6.95
CA ALA A 114 14.37 10.84 5.81
C ALA A 114 13.67 10.55 4.48
N GLN A 115 12.36 10.26 4.48
CA GLN A 115 11.63 9.90 3.26
C GLN A 115 11.28 11.17 2.45
N PRO A 116 11.66 11.25 1.15
CA PRO A 116 11.33 12.41 0.32
C PRO A 116 9.83 12.55 0.04
N GLU A 117 9.08 11.46 0.06
CA GLU A 117 7.64 11.43 -0.21
C GLU A 117 6.78 11.82 1.01
N VAL A 118 7.38 11.89 2.20
CA VAL A 118 6.67 12.28 3.44
C VAL A 118 6.73 13.79 3.59
N GLY A 119 5.55 14.39 3.58
CA GLY A 119 5.28 15.79 3.89
C GLY A 119 5.30 16.00 5.40
N GLY A 120 4.17 15.77 6.06
CA GLY A 120 4.09 15.76 7.51
C GLY A 120 4.30 14.36 8.09
N TYR A 121 4.82 14.33 9.31
CA TYR A 121 4.85 13.13 10.15
C TYR A 121 4.57 13.49 11.60
N LYS A 122 3.92 12.58 12.33
CA LYS A 122 3.64 12.73 13.77
C LYS A 122 3.67 11.37 14.45
N ARG A 123 4.14 11.33 15.69
CA ARG A 123 3.95 10.17 16.58
C ARG A 123 2.92 10.53 17.64
N TYR A 124 1.90 9.70 17.79
CA TYR A 124 0.92 9.79 18.86
C TYR A 124 1.39 8.99 20.09
N ALA A 125 0.90 9.36 21.28
CA ALA A 125 1.29 8.76 22.56
C ALA A 125 1.10 7.23 22.61
N TYR A 126 0.08 6.70 21.94
CA TYR A 126 -0.26 5.28 21.91
C TYR A 126 0.48 4.46 20.83
N GLY A 127 1.57 4.99 20.28
CA GLY A 127 2.41 4.25 19.31
C GLY A 127 1.90 4.27 17.87
N HIS A 128 0.91 5.11 17.57
CA HIS A 128 0.49 5.38 16.19
C HIS A 128 1.40 6.41 15.54
N TYR A 129 1.67 6.20 14.26
CA TYR A 129 2.41 7.11 13.40
C TYR A 129 1.48 7.65 12.34
N HIS A 130 1.54 8.97 12.14
CA HIS A 130 0.90 9.67 11.05
C HIS A 130 1.96 10.02 10.00
N ILE A 131 1.63 9.82 8.73
CA ILE A 131 2.35 10.43 7.60
C ILE A 131 1.37 10.96 6.57
N ASP A 132 1.74 12.05 5.90
CA ASP A 132 0.94 12.66 4.84
C ASP A 132 1.80 13.15 3.66
N THR A 133 1.15 13.50 2.54
CA THR A 133 1.81 14.04 1.33
C THR A 133 1.77 15.57 1.24
N GLY A 134 1.50 16.28 2.34
CA GLY A 134 1.45 17.73 2.39
C GLY A 134 2.83 18.40 2.34
N PRO A 135 2.91 19.72 2.65
CA PRO A 135 4.19 20.40 2.86
C PRO A 135 4.99 19.77 4.00
N ARG A 136 6.32 19.88 3.95
CA ARG A 136 7.19 19.37 5.01
C ARG A 136 6.97 20.11 6.33
N ARG A 137 6.49 19.41 7.35
CA ARG A 137 6.19 19.97 8.67
C ARG A 137 6.24 18.93 9.79
N THR A 138 6.31 19.42 11.02
CA THR A 138 6.26 18.63 12.26
C THR A 138 5.16 19.20 13.17
N TRP A 139 4.59 18.35 14.02
CA TRP A 139 3.51 18.69 14.97
C TRP A 139 3.73 18.09 16.34
#